data_AF-A0A8E2F7P0-F1
#
_entry.id   AF-A0A8E2F7P0-F1
#
_cell.length_a   1.000
_cell.length_b   1.000
_cell.length_c   1.000
_cell.angle_alpha   90.00
_cell.angle_beta   90.00
_cell.angle_gamma   90.00
#
_symmetry.space_group_name_H-M   'P 1'
#
loop_
_entity.id
_entity.type
_entity.pdbx_description
1 polymer ?
#
loop_
_entity_poly.entity_id
_entity_poly.type
_entity_poly.pdbx_seq_one_letter_code
_entity_poly.pdbx_strand_id
1 'polypeptide(L)'
;MLIFDSGTYWNEGIKYTHTVPFRDHSDSQEFRKIAREQNLNRYNSISFKCTTITNAARTEIEPGYTRSALIDSEKRTYKGRKLILVTGLKDIPPDIEGYKENWPSHI
;
A
#
# COMPACT_ATOMS: atom_id res chain seq x y z
N MET A 1 9.96 9.38 7.28
CA MET A 1 9.56 8.27 6.41
C MET A 1 8.38 8.71 5.58
N LEU A 2 8.45 8.57 4.27
CA LEU A 2 7.36 8.89 3.35
C LEU A 2 6.72 7.58 2.90
N ILE A 3 5.43 7.41 3.19
CA ILE A 3 4.62 6.25 2.80
C ILE A 3 3.79 6.64 1.59
N PHE A 4 3.88 5.84 0.53
CA PHE A 4 3.05 5.96 -0.66
C PHE A 4 1.95 4.91 -0.62
N ASP A 5 0.71 5.34 -0.88
CA ASP A 5 -0.45 4.48 -0.89
C ASP A 5 -1.26 4.74 -2.17
N SER A 6 -1.52 3.69 -2.96
CA SER A 6 -2.35 3.75 -4.17
C SER A 6 -3.84 3.69 -3.85
N GLY A 7 -4.22 3.31 -2.62
CA GLY A 7 -5.61 3.10 -2.21
C GLY A 7 -6.22 1.78 -2.67
N THR A 8 -5.45 0.92 -3.34
CA THR A 8 -5.89 -0.39 -3.81
C THR A 8 -5.44 -1.47 -2.84
N TYR A 9 -6.37 -2.25 -2.30
CA TYR A 9 -6.06 -3.25 -1.28
C TYR A 9 -6.51 -4.65 -1.71
N TRP A 10 -5.75 -5.68 -1.35
CA TRP A 10 -6.11 -7.07 -1.70
C TRP A 10 -7.46 -7.50 -1.11
N ASN A 11 -7.79 -7.02 0.09
CA ASN A 11 -9.05 -7.31 0.78
C ASN A 11 -10.15 -6.28 0.45
N GLU A 12 -10.03 -5.55 -0.65
CA GLU A 12 -11.07 -4.63 -1.12
C GLU A 12 -12.31 -5.45 -1.54
N GLY A 13 -13.38 -5.34 -0.75
CA GLY A 13 -14.59 -6.16 -0.88
C GLY A 13 -14.81 -7.13 0.29
N ILE A 14 -13.80 -7.39 1.12
CA ILE A 14 -13.96 -8.13 2.37
C ILE A 14 -14.50 -7.17 3.44
N LYS A 15 -15.69 -7.50 3.98
CA LYS A 15 -16.41 -6.62 4.92
C LYS A 15 -15.84 -6.67 6.34
N TYR A 16 -15.36 -7.83 6.78
CA TYR A 16 -14.92 -8.05 8.15
C TYR A 16 -13.54 -8.69 8.20
N THR A 17 -12.69 -8.16 9.07
CA THR A 17 -11.37 -8.71 9.35
C THR A 17 -11.49 -9.74 10.47
N HIS A 18 -10.94 -10.92 10.26
CA HIS A 18 -10.81 -11.94 11.28
C HIS A 18 -9.34 -12.17 11.62
N THR A 19 -9.05 -12.84 12.74
CA THR A 19 -7.69 -13.25 13.16
C THR A 19 -6.72 -12.13 13.56
N VAL A 20 -7.16 -10.87 13.57
CA VAL A 20 -6.39 -9.75 14.13
C VAL A 20 -6.82 -9.54 15.58
N PRO A 21 -5.93 -9.74 16.57
CA PRO A 21 -6.27 -9.52 17.98
C PRO A 21 -6.87 -8.12 18.21
N PHE A 22 -7.92 -8.04 19.03
CA PHE A 22 -8.68 -6.82 19.34
C PHE A 22 -9.42 -6.15 18.16
N ARG A 23 -9.40 -6.76 16.97
CA ARG A 23 -10.03 -6.25 15.73
C ARG A 23 -10.79 -7.35 14.98
N ASP A 24 -11.13 -8.44 15.68
CA ASP A 24 -12.00 -9.46 15.11
C ASP A 24 -13.37 -8.86 14.79
N HIS A 25 -13.91 -9.21 13.63
CA HIS A 25 -15.16 -8.69 13.08
C HIS A 25 -15.19 -7.17 12.85
N SER A 26 -14.03 -6.52 12.75
CA SER A 26 -13.93 -5.08 12.45
C SER A 26 -13.81 -4.82 10.95
N ASP A 27 -14.32 -3.68 10.48
CA ASP A 27 -14.21 -3.26 9.09
C ASP A 27 -12.72 -3.05 8.72
N SER A 28 -12.30 -3.66 7.61
CA SER A 28 -10.92 -3.60 7.12
C SER A 28 -10.47 -2.18 6.74
N GLN A 29 -11.38 -1.35 6.23
CA GLN A 29 -11.11 0.06 5.91
C GLN A 29 -10.97 0.88 7.19
N GLU A 30 -11.84 0.64 8.19
CA GLU A 30 -11.76 1.32 9.49
C GLU A 30 -10.43 1.03 10.18
N PHE A 31 -9.98 -0.23 10.16
CA PHE A 31 -8.67 -0.61 10.70
C PHE A 31 -7.53 0.21 10.07
N ARG A 32 -7.50 0.32 8.73
CA ARG A 32 -6.47 1.10 8.01
C ARG A 32 -6.55 2.59 8.35
N LYS A 33 -7.76 3.15 8.43
CA LYS A 33 -7.99 4.56 8.80
C LYS A 33 -7.44 4.86 10.18
N ILE A 34 -7.80 4.05 11.19
CA ILE A 34 -7.33 4.21 12.57
C ILE A 34 -5.80 4.10 12.62
N ALA A 35 -5.22 3.10 11.96
CA ALA A 35 -3.77 2.93 11.93
C ALA A 35 -3.06 4.16 11.33
N ARG A 36 -3.58 4.72 10.24
CA ARG A 36 -3.04 5.93 9.62
C ARG A 36 -3.13 7.15 10.54
N GLU A 37 -4.29 7.40 11.13
CA GLU A 37 -4.52 8.52 12.04
C GLU A 37 -3.61 8.42 13.28
N GLN A 38 -3.49 7.25 13.88
CA GLN A 38 -2.60 7.03 15.03
C GLN A 38 -1.13 7.30 14.69
N ASN A 39 -0.66 6.89 13.50
CA ASN A 39 0.71 7.15 13.08
C ASN A 39 0.96 8.65 12.83
N LEU A 40 0.03 9.33 12.14
CA LEU A 40 0.14 10.76 11.85
C LEU A 40 0.06 11.62 13.11
N ASN A 41 -0.81 11.28 14.05
CA ASN A 41 -1.03 12.07 15.26
C ASN A 41 0.10 11.91 16.29
N ARG A 42 0.82 10.78 16.27
CA ARG A 42 1.86 10.47 17.28
C ARG A 42 3.27 10.74 16.79
N TYR A 43 3.52 10.77 15.49
CA TYR A 43 4.87 10.83 14.93
C TYR A 43 5.00 11.87 13.82
N ASN A 44 5.72 12.96 14.10
CA ASN A 44 6.02 14.01 13.12
C ASN A 44 7.02 13.58 12.03
N SER A 45 7.65 12.42 12.20
CA SER A 45 8.64 11.89 11.24
C SER A 45 7.99 11.08 10.12
N ILE A 46 6.67 10.86 10.14
CA ILE A 46 5.93 10.07 9.15
C ILE A 46 5.08 11.00 8.31
N SER A 47 5.10 10.81 6.99
CA SER A 47 4.23 11.51 6.06
C SER A 47 3.62 10.51 5.09
N PHE A 48 2.38 10.75 4.69
CA PHE A 48 1.67 9.91 3.74
C PHE A 48 1.41 10.67 2.45
N LYS A 49 1.51 9.98 1.32
CA LYS A 49 1.12 10.50 0.01
C LYS A 49 0.23 9.49 -0.70
N CYS A 50 -0.99 9.91 -1.03
CA CYS A 50 -1.91 9.10 -1.82
C CYS A 50 -1.54 9.24 -3.30
N THR A 51 -0.72 8.33 -3.80
CA THR A 51 -0.27 8.30 -5.20
C THR A 51 0.27 6.92 -5.55
N THR A 52 0.24 6.59 -6.84
CA THR A 52 0.77 5.33 -7.34
C THR A 52 2.20 5.53 -7.81
N ILE A 53 3.12 4.73 -7.27
CA ILE A 53 4.50 4.67 -7.77
C ILE A 53 4.53 3.80 -9.01
N THR A 54 5.07 4.33 -10.11
CA THR A 54 5.15 3.65 -11.41
C THR A 54 6.54 3.10 -11.69
N ASN A 55 7.57 3.68 -11.10
CA ASN A 55 8.94 3.22 -11.27
C ASN A 55 9.74 3.34 -9.96
N ALA A 56 10.62 2.37 -9.72
CA ALA A 56 11.58 2.36 -8.63
C ALA A 56 12.93 1.89 -9.15
N ALA A 57 13.96 2.72 -8.94
CA ALA A 57 15.31 2.43 -9.39
C ALA A 57 16.34 2.78 -8.30
N ARG A 58 17.51 2.16 -8.36
CA ARG A 58 18.67 2.57 -7.56
C ARG A 58 19.55 3.47 -8.43
N THR A 59 19.75 4.71 -7.98
CA THR A 59 20.52 5.73 -8.71
C THR A 59 21.74 6.14 -7.91
N GLU A 60 22.88 6.24 -8.58
CA GLU A 60 24.07 6.87 -8.02
C GLU A 60 23.89 8.40 -8.02
N ILE A 61 24.25 9.04 -6.92
CA ILE A 61 24.18 10.50 -6.77
C ILE A 61 25.56 11.13 -6.58
N GLU A 62 26.48 10.37 -5.99
CA GLU A 62 27.90 10.68 -5.87
C GLU A 62 28.67 9.36 -6.04
N PRO A 63 29.96 9.39 -6.44
CA PRO A 63 30.77 8.18 -6.62
C PRO A 63 30.73 7.27 -5.39
N GLY A 64 30.21 6.06 -5.54
CA GLY A 64 30.08 5.08 -4.46
C GLY A 64 28.87 5.30 -3.53
N TYR A 65 28.03 6.31 -3.77
CA TYR A 65 26.85 6.60 -2.98
C TYR A 65 25.56 6.48 -3.79
N THR A 66 24.81 5.41 -3.53
CA THR A 66 23.53 5.12 -4.21
C THR A 66 22.32 5.42 -3.33
N ARG A 67 21.24 5.89 -3.95
CA ARG A 67 19.92 6.07 -3.32
C ARG A 67 18.80 5.46 -4.15
N SER A 68 17.68 5.16 -3.51
CA SER A 68 16.45 4.78 -4.22
C SER A 68 15.80 6.02 -4.81
N ALA A 69 15.48 5.97 -6.11
CA ALA A 69 14.66 6.94 -6.81
C ALA A 69 13.31 6.31 -7.16
N LEU A 70 12.23 7.01 -6.83
CA LEU A 70 10.86 6.61 -7.13
C LEU A 70 10.23 7.65 -8.05
N ILE A 71 9.44 7.20 -9.01
CA ILE A 71 8.64 8.07 -9.89
C ILE A 71 7.17 7.74 -9.66
N ASP A 72 6.36 8.74 -9.38
CA ASP A 72 4.91 8.57 -9.26
C ASP A 72 4.17 8.72 -10.59
N SER A 73 2.85 8.47 -10.58
CA SER A 73 1.97 8.61 -11.75
C SER A 73 1.90 10.04 -12.29
N GLU A 74 2.25 11.04 -11.47
CA GLU A 74 2.33 12.46 -11.84
C GLU A 74 3.73 12.87 -12.32
N LYS A 75 4.62 11.88 -12.53
CA LYS A 75 6.02 12.07 -12.95
C LYS A 75 6.89 12.83 -11.93
N ARG A 76 6.48 12.91 -10.66
CA ARG A 76 7.31 13.47 -9.60
C ARG A 76 8.32 12.45 -9.13
N THR A 77 9.53 12.91 -8.85
CA THR A 77 10.64 12.06 -8.40
C THR A 77 10.88 12.20 -6.90
N TYR A 78 11.05 11.08 -6.20
CA TYR A 78 11.38 11.03 -4.79
C TYR A 78 12.69 10.28 -4.59
N LYS A 79 13.54 10.75 -3.68
CA LYS A 79 14.82 10.11 -3.35
C LYS A 79 14.86 9.68 -1.89
N GLY A 80 15.26 8.43 -1.65
CA GLY A 80 15.35 7.82 -0.32
C GLY A 80 16.67 7.11 -0.10
N ARG A 81 17.09 6.96 1.17
CA ARG A 81 18.26 6.15 1.52
C ARG A 81 17.94 4.65 1.53
N LYS A 82 16.71 4.31 1.90
CA LYS A 82 16.18 2.95 1.96
C LYS A 82 14.80 2.93 1.31
N LEU A 83 14.46 1.81 0.71
CA LEU A 83 13.16 1.53 0.12
C LEU A 83 12.60 0.26 0.76
N ILE A 84 11.35 0.31 1.20
CA ILE A 84 10.62 -0.85 1.72
C ILE A 84 9.41 -1.04 0.80
N LEU A 85 9.25 -2.26 0.26
CA LEU A 85 8.14 -2.61 -0.64
C LEU A 85 7.08 -3.37 0.15
N VAL A 86 5.89 -2.78 0.24
CA VAL A 86 4.73 -3.36 0.95
C VAL A 86 3.49 -3.20 0.07
N THR A 87 3.60 -3.56 -1.21
CA THR A 87 2.56 -3.35 -2.25
C THR A 87 1.46 -4.42 -2.25
N GLY A 88 1.57 -5.43 -1.38
CA GLY A 88 0.66 -6.57 -1.36
C GLY A 88 0.80 -7.45 -2.61
N LEU A 89 -0.28 -8.16 -2.91
CA LEU A 89 -0.41 -9.09 -4.03
C LEU A 89 -1.76 -8.87 -4.73
N LYS A 90 -1.89 -9.42 -5.93
CA LYS A 90 -3.13 -9.40 -6.71
C LYS A 90 -3.49 -10.83 -7.09
N ASP A 91 -4.72 -11.23 -6.80
CA ASP A 91 -5.24 -12.52 -7.26
C ASP A 91 -5.47 -12.50 -8.77
N ILE A 92 -5.10 -13.61 -9.42
CA ILE A 92 -5.35 -13.83 -10.83
C ILE A 92 -6.52 -14.81 -10.91
N PRO A 93 -7.77 -14.33 -11.15
CA PRO A 93 -8.92 -15.22 -11.23
C PRO A 93 -8.82 -16.11 -12.47
N PRO A 94 -9.31 -17.36 -12.40
CA PRO A 94 -9.43 -18.20 -13.58
C PRO A 94 -10.40 -17.59 -14.60
N ASP A 95 -10.19 -17.93 -15.88
CA ASP A 95 -11.03 -17.47 -16.98
C ASP A 95 -12.30 -18.33 -17.09
N ILE A 96 -13.19 -18.18 -16.10
CA ILE A 96 -14.46 -18.88 -16.01
C ILE A 96 -15.56 -17.82 -15.94
N GLU A 97 -16.57 -17.96 -16.80
CA GLU A 97 -17.74 -17.07 -16.82
C GLU A 97 -18.42 -17.04 -15.44
N GLY A 98 -18.66 -15.85 -14.90
CA GLY A 98 -19.28 -15.67 -13.58
C GLY A 98 -18.31 -15.71 -12.39
N TYR A 99 -17.04 -16.10 -12.56
CA TYR A 99 -16.11 -16.19 -11.42
C TYR A 99 -15.78 -14.80 -10.85
N LYS A 100 -15.48 -13.83 -11.72
CA LYS A 100 -15.09 -12.48 -11.32
C LYS A 100 -16.22 -11.73 -10.64
N GLU A 101 -17.46 -12.03 -11.00
CA GLU A 101 -18.67 -11.42 -10.45
C GLU A 101 -19.02 -11.98 -9.06
N ASN A 102 -18.61 -13.21 -8.74
CA ASN A 102 -18.91 -13.86 -7.46
C ASN A 102 -17.77 -13.74 -6.43
N TRP A 103 -16.54 -13.54 -6.90
CA TRP A 103 -15.41 -13.18 -6.04
C TRP A 103 -15.41 -11.68 -5.73
N PRO A 104 -15.26 -11.20 -4.48
CA PRO A 104 -15.02 -11.88 -3.20
C PRO A 104 -16.28 -11.92 -2.29
N SER A 105 -17.49 -11.81 -2.84
CA SER A 105 -18.72 -11.68 -2.03
C SER A 105 -19.20 -13.00 -1.40
N HIS A 106 -18.70 -14.14 -1.86
CA HIS A 106 -19.11 -15.49 -1.42
C HIS A 106 -17.93 -16.35 -0.94
N ILE A 107 -16.90 -15.73 -0.36
CA ILE A 107 -15.76 -16.43 0.26
C ILE A 107 -15.81 -16.38 1.79
#